data_AF-A0A5C7EU98-F1
#
_entry.id   AF-A0A5C7EU98-F1
#
_cell.length_a   1.000
_cell.length_b   1.000
_cell.length_c   1.000
_cell.angle_alpha   90.00
_cell.angle_beta   90.00
_cell.angle_gamma   90.00
#
_symmetry.space_group_name_H-M   'P 1'
#
loop_
_entity.id
_entity.type
_entity.pdbx_description
1 polymer ?
#
loop_
_entity_poly.entity_id
_entity_poly.type
_entity_poly.pdbx_seq_one_letter_code
_entity_poly.pdbx_strand_id
1 'polypeptide(L)'
;MERRVSMVFRSLAEPQTLGGVERRLAIVNGTLAVATTVALWSFWYLPIAWGIHRLLKWLTKRDPFFREIYVAYNRHADVYEPWPDGGFDRPHGFGRGLPW
;
A
#
# COMPACT_ATOMS: atom_id res chain seq x y z
N MET A 1 -34.99 -14.34 13.98
CA MET A 1 -33.75 -14.07 13.20
C MET A 1 -32.56 -14.44 14.06
N GLU A 2 -31.89 -15.55 13.76
CA GLU A 2 -30.71 -16.01 14.50
C GLU A 2 -29.51 -15.13 14.17
N ARG A 3 -28.88 -14.54 15.19
CA ARG A 3 -27.70 -13.69 15.03
C ARG A 3 -26.50 -14.56 14.67
N ARG A 4 -26.09 -14.59 13.40
CA ARG A 4 -24.83 -15.22 13.01
C ARG A 4 -23.68 -14.33 13.50
N VAL A 5 -22.84 -14.87 14.38
CA VAL A 5 -21.64 -14.19 14.88
C VAL A 5 -20.42 -14.93 14.33
N SER A 6 -19.63 -14.26 13.50
CA SER A 6 -18.37 -14.80 12.96
C SER A 6 -17.19 -14.21 13.72
N MET A 7 -16.21 -15.04 14.09
CA MET A 7 -14.96 -14.56 14.68
C MET A 7 -14.14 -13.82 13.62
N VAL A 8 -13.83 -12.54 13.87
CA VAL A 8 -13.01 -11.71 12.99
C VAL A 8 -11.60 -11.66 13.57
N PHE A 9 -10.63 -12.19 12.82
CA PHE A 9 -9.22 -12.11 13.20
C PHE A 9 -8.58 -10.86 12.61
N ARG A 10 -7.92 -10.08 13.47
CA ARG A 10 -7.20 -8.86 13.06
C ARG A 10 -6.11 -9.14 12.02
N SER A 11 -5.48 -10.31 12.08
CA SER A 11 -4.47 -10.76 11.11
C SER A 11 -4.98 -10.90 9.68
N LEU A 12 -6.30 -11.06 9.46
CA LEU A 12 -6.89 -11.11 8.12
C LEU A 12 -7.12 -9.71 7.52
N ALA A 13 -7.25 -8.70 8.37
CA ALA A 13 -7.48 -7.31 7.96
C ALA A 13 -6.17 -6.52 7.87
N GLU A 14 -5.15 -6.90 8.64
CA GLU A 14 -3.87 -6.19 8.65
C GLU A 14 -2.95 -6.60 7.48
N PRO A 15 -2.15 -5.66 6.94
CA PRO A 15 -1.16 -5.95 5.93
C PRO A 15 -0.09 -6.93 6.46
N GLN A 16 0.35 -7.84 5.58
CA GLN A 16 1.45 -8.73 5.90
C GLN A 16 2.74 -7.94 6.11
N THR A 17 3.41 -8.18 7.24
CA THR A 17 4.69 -7.55 7.56
C THR A 17 5.85 -8.54 7.44
N LEU A 18 7.03 -8.03 7.09
CA LEU A 18 8.30 -8.75 7.03
C LEU A 18 9.34 -7.94 7.82
N GLY A 19 9.83 -8.49 8.94
CA GLY A 19 10.77 -7.77 9.81
C GLY A 19 10.20 -6.51 10.50
N GLY A 20 8.88 -6.34 10.47
CA GLY A 20 8.17 -5.15 10.96
C GLY A 20 7.96 -4.06 9.90
N VAL A 21 8.26 -4.33 8.63
CA VAL A 21 7.96 -3.48 7.47
C VAL A 21 6.86 -4.13 6.65
N GLU A 22 6.01 -3.36 5.96
CA GLU A 22 5.07 -3.91 4.96
C GLU A 22 5.83 -4.75 3.92
N ARG A 23 5.32 -5.96 3.64
CA ARG A 23 6.05 -6.99 2.89
C ARG A 23 6.54 -6.51 1.53
N ARG A 24 5.72 -5.76 0.76
CA ARG A 24 6.12 -5.30 -0.58
C ARG A 24 7.27 -4.30 -0.50
N LEU A 25 7.21 -3.35 0.41
CA LEU A 25 8.29 -2.36 0.59
C LEU A 25 9.59 -2.99 1.08
N ALA A 26 9.50 -3.99 1.96
CA ALA A 26 10.67 -4.75 2.41
C ALA A 26 11.35 -5.48 1.23
N ILE A 27 10.56 -6.12 0.36
CA ILE A 27 11.07 -6.79 -0.84
C ILE A 27 11.73 -5.78 -1.78
N VAL A 28 11.07 -4.67 -2.11
CA VAL A 28 11.63 -3.64 -3.00
C VAL A 28 12.95 -3.11 -2.47
N ASN A 29 13.03 -2.76 -1.18
CA ASN A 29 14.28 -2.29 -0.57
C ASN A 29 15.37 -3.37 -0.59
N GLY A 30 15.03 -4.62 -0.28
CA GLY A 30 15.95 -5.75 -0.35
C GLY A 30 16.48 -6.00 -1.76
N THR A 31 15.60 -5.98 -2.77
CA THR A 31 15.96 -6.13 -4.17
C THR A 31 16.87 -5.00 -4.63
N LEU A 32 16.57 -3.74 -4.30
CA LEU A 32 17.43 -2.60 -4.61
C LEU A 32 18.79 -2.71 -3.91
N ALA A 33 18.83 -3.16 -2.66
CA ALA A 33 20.07 -3.38 -1.93
C ALA A 33 20.95 -4.43 -2.61
N VAL A 34 20.36 -5.56 -3.00
CA VAL A 34 21.06 -6.64 -3.71
C VAL A 34 21.49 -6.17 -5.10
N ALA A 35 20.61 -5.52 -5.86
CA ALA A 35 20.91 -5.01 -7.19
C ALA A 35 22.08 -4.03 -7.16
N THR A 36 22.06 -3.03 -6.27
CA THR A 36 23.16 -2.06 -6.17
C THR A 36 24.45 -2.70 -5.64
N THR A 37 24.37 -3.56 -4.63
CA THR A 37 25.57 -4.14 -4.02
C THR A 37 26.23 -5.17 -4.93
N VAL A 38 25.44 -6.05 -5.57
CA VAL A 38 25.96 -7.14 -6.40
C VAL A 38 26.26 -6.65 -7.83
N ALA A 39 25.34 -5.89 -8.44
CA ALA A 39 25.52 -5.48 -9.84
C ALA A 39 26.53 -4.33 -9.98
N LEU A 40 26.52 -3.35 -9.07
CA LEU A 40 27.45 -2.21 -9.09
C LEU A 40 28.66 -2.41 -8.16
N TRP A 41 28.82 -3.59 -7.53
CA TRP A 41 29.87 -3.88 -6.54
C TRP A 41 30.01 -2.82 -5.44
N SER A 42 28.91 -2.10 -5.17
CA SER A 42 28.90 -0.88 -4.38
C SER A 42 28.40 -1.15 -2.96
N PHE A 43 29.28 -1.72 -2.13
CA PHE A 43 28.97 -2.07 -0.73
C PHE A 43 28.61 -0.87 0.16
N TRP A 44 29.00 0.35 -0.24
CA TRP A 44 28.64 1.58 0.46
C TRP A 44 27.12 1.82 0.51
N TYR A 45 26.34 1.15 -0.34
CA TYR A 45 24.88 1.25 -0.36
C TYR A 45 24.21 0.47 0.78
N LEU A 46 24.88 -0.53 1.37
CA LEU A 46 24.33 -1.33 2.47
C LEU A 46 23.85 -0.50 3.69
N PRO A 47 24.64 0.46 4.24
CA PRO A 47 24.15 1.30 5.34
C PRO A 47 22.95 2.16 4.94
N ILE A 48 22.86 2.59 3.68
CA ILE A 48 21.72 3.35 3.15
C ILE A 48 20.47 2.47 3.13
N ALA A 49 20.58 1.28 2.54
CA ALA A 49 19.48 0.31 2.49
C ALA A 49 19.00 -0.08 3.90
N TRP A 50 19.91 -0.18 4.88
CA TRP A 50 19.57 -0.43 6.27
C TRP A 50 18.83 0.77 6.90
N GLY A 51 19.30 1.99 6.66
CA GLY A 51 18.64 3.23 7.11
C GLY A 51 17.23 3.36 6.54
N ILE A 52 17.05 3.08 5.24
CA ILE A 52 15.75 3.06 4.58
C ILE A 52 14.86 1.97 5.21
N HIS A 53 15.37 0.77 5.46
CA HIS A 53 14.59 -0.29 6.09
C HIS A 53 14.12 0.09 7.50
N ARG A 54 14.97 0.76 8.30
CA ARG A 54 14.60 1.30 9.62
C ARG A 54 13.51 2.37 9.52
N LEU A 55 13.62 3.28 8.55
CA LEU A 55 12.62 4.31 8.30
C LEU A 55 11.27 3.68 7.88
N LEU A 56 11.30 2.73 6.96
CA LEU A 56 10.11 1.97 6.53
C LEU A 56 9.45 1.23 7.69
N LYS A 57 10.24 0.67 8.61
CA LYS A 57 9.72 0.00 9.82
C LYS A 57 9.01 0.99 10.73
N TRP A 58 9.56 2.20 10.88
CA TRP A 58 8.95 3.25 11.67
C TRP A 58 7.65 3.78 11.05
N LEU A 59 7.61 3.95 9.73
CA LEU A 59 6.40 4.30 8.97
C LEU A 59 5.32 3.24 9.12
N THR A 60 5.67 1.97 8.89
CA THR A 60 4.75 0.83 9.00
C THR A 60 4.17 0.72 10.42
N LYS A 61 4.97 1.03 11.45
CA LYS A 61 4.50 1.02 12.85
C LYS A 61 3.49 2.15 13.13
N ARG A 62 3.59 3.29 12.44
CA ARG A 62 2.64 4.41 12.60
C ARG A 62 1.34 4.17 11.84
N ASP A 63 1.44 3.73 10.60
CA ASP A 63 0.30 3.40 9.76
C ASP A 63 0.66 2.18 8.89
N PRO A 64 0.03 1.01 9.12
CA PRO A 64 0.30 -0.17 8.32
C PRO A 64 -0.23 -0.08 6.90
N PHE A 65 -1.25 0.75 6.63
CA PHE A 65 -1.92 0.88 5.33
C PHE A 65 -1.38 2.02 4.47
N PHE A 66 -0.38 2.77 4.94
CA PHE A 66 0.13 3.97 4.26
C PHE A 66 0.41 3.73 2.77
N ARG A 67 1.07 2.62 2.42
CA ARG A 67 1.41 2.27 1.03
C ARG A 67 0.17 2.12 0.16
N GLU A 68 -0.88 1.48 0.68
CA GLU A 68 -2.12 1.28 -0.07
C GLU A 68 -2.86 2.60 -0.27
N ILE A 69 -2.90 3.44 0.77
CA ILE A 69 -3.48 4.79 0.71
C ILE A 69 -2.75 5.64 -0.33
N TYR A 70 -1.42 5.70 -0.30
CA TYR A 70 -0.65 6.49 -1.27
C TYR A 70 -0.78 5.93 -2.69
N VAL A 71 -0.89 4.62 -2.88
CA VAL A 71 -1.13 4.03 -4.21
C VAL A 71 -2.53 4.34 -4.71
N ALA A 72 -3.54 4.28 -3.84
CA ALA A 72 -4.91 4.67 -4.18
C ALA A 72 -4.98 6.16 -4.51
N TYR A 73 -4.37 7.01 -3.67
CA TYR A 73 -4.29 8.45 -3.89
C TYR A 73 -3.59 8.79 -5.21
N ASN A 74 -2.45 8.16 -5.51
CA ASN A 74 -1.75 8.39 -6.78
C ASN A 74 -2.58 7.96 -8.02
N ARG A 75 -3.53 7.03 -7.86
CA ARG A 75 -4.46 6.63 -8.94
C ARG A 75 -5.68 7.54 -9.04
N HIS A 76 -6.10 8.13 -7.92
CA HIS A 76 -7.28 8.98 -7.80
C HIS A 76 -6.94 10.46 -7.64
N ALA A 77 -5.70 10.86 -7.97
CA ALA A 77 -5.12 12.16 -7.68
C ALA A 77 -6.12 13.30 -7.92
N ASP A 78 -6.36 14.11 -6.88
CA ASP A 78 -7.14 15.35 -6.79
C ASP A 78 -8.43 15.50 -7.62
N VAL A 79 -8.99 14.41 -8.16
CA VAL A 79 -10.32 14.40 -8.76
C VAL A 79 -11.32 14.41 -7.60
N TYR A 80 -11.46 15.59 -7.01
CA TYR A 80 -12.64 15.94 -6.24
C TYR A 80 -13.64 16.54 -7.23
N GLU A 81 -14.36 15.66 -7.93
CA GLU A 81 -15.53 16.05 -8.71
C GLU A 81 -16.77 15.80 -7.82
N PRO A 82 -17.32 16.83 -7.14
CA PRO A 82 -18.56 16.67 -6.39
C PRO A 82 -19.78 16.50 -7.31
N TRP A 83 -19.61 16.79 -8.61
CA TRP A 83 -20.65 16.70 -9.63
C TRP A 83 -20.43 15.49 -10.54
N PRO A 84 -21.52 14.83 -11.00
CA PRO A 84 -21.45 13.65 -11.84
C PRO A 84 -21.09 14.02 -13.29
N ASP A 85 -19.81 14.26 -13.54
CA ASP A 85 -19.30 14.53 -14.87
C ASP A 85 -19.10 13.17 -15.56
N GLY A 86 -19.61 13.00 -16.79
CA GLY A 86 -19.66 11.71 -17.50
C GLY A 86 -18.30 11.08 -17.89
N GLY A 87 -17.19 11.54 -17.30
CA GLY A 87 -15.82 11.17 -17.64
C GLY A 87 -15.28 9.90 -16.97
N PHE A 88 -15.96 9.35 -15.96
CA PHE A 88 -15.55 8.11 -15.30
C PHE A 88 -16.69 7.08 -15.23
N ASP A 89 -16.38 5.85 -15.63
CA ASP A 89 -17.34 4.75 -15.61
C ASP A 89 -17.54 4.25 -14.16
N ARG A 90 -18.43 4.93 -13.42
CA ARG A 90 -18.76 4.70 -11.99
C ARG A 90 -18.76 3.21 -11.64
N PRO A 91 -18.14 2.67 -10.58
CA PRO A 91 -18.14 1.22 -10.30
C PRO A 91 -19.52 0.55 -10.43
N HIS A 92 -19.56 -0.69 -10.93
CA HIS A 92 -20.82 -1.39 -11.19
C HIS A 92 -21.71 -1.41 -9.94
N GLY A 93 -22.94 -0.88 -10.04
CA GLY A 93 -23.88 -0.75 -8.92
C GLY A 93 -23.96 0.64 -8.27
N PHE A 94 -23.07 1.58 -8.56
CA PHE A 94 -23.11 2.96 -8.05
C PHE A 94 -23.85 3.92 -9.01
N GLY A 95 -25.05 3.53 -9.45
CA GLY A 95 -25.85 4.34 -10.38
C GLY A 95 -25.24 4.50 -11.77
N ARG A 96 -24.45 3.51 -12.22
CA ARG A 96 -23.95 3.40 -13.61
C ARG A 96 -25.14 3.11 -14.54
N GLY A 97 -25.39 3.98 -15.51
CA GLY A 97 -26.43 3.77 -16.54
C GLY A 97 -27.88 4.08 -16.12
N LEU A 98 -28.08 4.78 -15.00
CA LEU A 98 -29.41 5.29 -14.65
C LEU A 98 -29.74 6.54 -15.50
N PRO A 99 -30.96 6.65 -16.06
CA PRO A 99 -31.45 7.91 -16.60
C PRO A 99 -31.55 8.92 -15.46
N TRP A 100 -31.22 10.18 -15.74
CA TRP A 100 -31.35 11.29 -14.79
C TRP A 100 -32.76 11.43 -14.24
#